data_AF-L7QM67-F1
#
_entry.id   AF-L7QM67-F1
#
_cell.length_a   1.000
_cell.length_b   1.000
_cell.length_c   1.000
_cell.angle_alpha   90.00
_cell.angle_beta   90.00
_cell.angle_gamma   90.00
#
_symmetry.space_group_name_H-M   'P 1'
#
loop_
_entity.id
_entity.type
_entity.pdbx_description
1 polymer ?
#
loop_
_entity_poly.entity_id
_entity_poly.type
_entity_poly.pdbx_seq_one_letter_code
_entity_poly.pdbx_strand_id
1 'polypeptide(L)'
;PLDPNVEVIIGVPAIYLAYVKSIVPDNIHVAAQNCWKVPKGAFTGEISPAMIKDVGCDWVIIGHSERRTIFAEKDDLVAEKVAHALESGLKVIACIGETLEEREAGKTEEVVFRQTKALLPAIGSNWDKVVLA
;
A
#
# COMPACT_ATOMS: atom_id res chain seq x y z
N PRO A 1 6.98 26.72 0.57
CA PRO A 1 6.66 25.99 1.82
C PRO A 1 5.42 25.12 1.60
N LEU A 2 5.39 23.89 2.14
CA LEU A 2 4.18 23.06 2.15
C LEU A 2 3.21 23.58 3.23
N ASP A 3 1.91 23.36 3.04
CA ASP A 3 0.88 23.67 4.04
C ASP A 3 1.08 22.75 5.26
N PRO A 4 1.21 23.29 6.49
CA PRO A 4 1.40 22.47 7.69
C PRO A 4 0.22 21.53 8.00
N ASN A 5 -0.95 21.70 7.36
CA ASN A 5 -2.12 20.84 7.53
C ASN A 5 -2.20 19.71 6.50
N VAL A 6 -1.17 19.53 5.66
CA VAL A 6 -1.15 18.53 4.59
C VAL A 6 0.05 17.59 4.75
N GLU A 7 -0.21 16.28 4.78
CA GLU A 7 0.83 15.24 4.68
C GLU A 7 1.09 14.96 3.19
N VAL A 8 2.36 15.07 2.76
CA VAL A 8 2.78 14.79 1.38
C VAL A 8 3.55 13.48 1.35
N ILE A 9 3.12 12.55 0.48
CA ILE A 9 3.68 11.21 0.35
C ILE A 9 4.04 10.96 -1.11
N ILE A 10 5.26 10.50 -1.39
CA ILE A 10 5.73 10.18 -2.75
C ILE A 10 5.87 8.66 -2.89
N GLY A 11 5.13 8.05 -3.82
CA GLY A 11 5.27 6.64 -4.17
C GLY A 11 6.44 6.40 -5.13
N VAL A 12 7.46 5.67 -4.68
CA VAL A 12 8.75 5.52 -5.38
C VAL A 12 9.02 4.07 -5.76
N PRO A 13 9.52 3.78 -6.98
CA PRO A 13 9.98 2.44 -7.33
C PRO A 13 11.06 1.94 -6.35
N ALA A 14 10.99 0.66 -5.96
CA ALA A 14 11.81 0.10 -4.88
C ALA A 14 13.31 0.36 -5.03
N ILE A 15 13.84 0.29 -6.25
CA ILE A 15 15.25 0.52 -6.58
C ILE A 15 15.74 1.95 -6.30
N TYR A 16 14.83 2.91 -6.11
CA TYR A 16 15.14 4.30 -5.83
C TYR A 16 14.75 4.76 -4.42
N LEU A 17 14.19 3.88 -3.57
CA LEU A 17 13.71 4.27 -2.23
C LEU A 17 14.80 4.92 -1.39
N ALA A 18 15.98 4.31 -1.30
CA ALA A 18 17.07 4.82 -0.49
C ALA A 18 17.63 6.15 -1.02
N TYR A 19 17.69 6.31 -2.34
CA TYR A 19 18.12 7.55 -2.94
C TYR A 19 17.10 8.67 -2.70
N VAL A 20 15.81 8.43 -2.95
CA VAL A 20 14.79 9.46 -2.73
C VAL A 20 14.71 9.83 -1.24
N LYS A 21 14.77 8.84 -0.34
CA LYS A 21 14.72 9.11 1.10
C LYS A 21 15.91 9.95 1.59
N SER A 22 17.08 9.87 0.94
CA SER A 22 18.26 10.65 1.34
C SER A 22 18.27 12.10 0.83
N ILE A 23 17.46 12.44 -0.18
CA ILE A 23 17.43 13.78 -0.78
C ILE A 23 16.13 14.54 -0.50
N VAL A 24 15.08 13.84 -0.08
CA VAL A 24 13.77 14.44 0.19
C VAL A 24 13.80 15.20 1.54
N PRO A 25 13.16 16.38 1.63
CA PRO A 25 12.95 17.05 2.91
C PRO A 25 12.23 16.18 3.95
N ASP A 26 12.52 16.39 5.24
CA ASP A 26 11.94 15.61 6.34
C ASP A 26 10.42 15.71 6.47
N ASN A 27 9.82 16.78 5.91
CA ASN A 27 8.38 16.99 5.90
C ASN A 27 7.64 16.34 4.72
N ILE A 28 8.32 15.47 3.97
CA ILE A 28 7.73 14.67 2.89
C ILE A 28 8.04 13.20 3.17
N HIS A 29 6.99 12.38 3.12
CA HIS A 29 7.08 10.95 3.32
C HIS A 29 7.37 10.22 2.00
N VAL A 30 7.97 9.04 2.12
CA VAL A 30 8.29 8.18 0.97
C VAL A 30 7.59 6.85 1.15
N ALA A 31 6.86 6.43 0.12
CA ALA A 31 6.16 5.15 0.09
C ALA A 31 6.77 4.19 -0.93
N ALA A 32 6.91 2.93 -0.53
CA ALA A 32 7.10 1.85 -1.49
C ALA A 32 5.80 1.60 -2.27
N GLN A 33 5.91 1.09 -3.50
CA GLN A 33 4.75 0.85 -4.36
C GLN A 33 4.14 -0.56 -4.23
N ASN A 34 4.78 -1.44 -3.45
CA ASN A 34 4.31 -2.78 -3.09
C ASN A 34 5.21 -3.37 -1.99
N CYS A 35 4.72 -4.36 -1.25
CA CYS A 35 5.52 -5.25 -0.42
C CYS A 35 4.87 -6.63 -0.31
N TRP A 36 5.62 -7.61 0.18
CA TRP A 36 5.14 -8.98 0.31
C TRP A 36 4.47 -9.28 1.65
N LYS A 37 3.64 -10.33 1.65
CA LYS A 37 2.77 -10.70 2.77
C LYS A 37 3.43 -11.46 3.92
N VAL A 38 4.69 -11.85 3.78
CA VAL A 38 5.43 -12.60 4.82
C VAL A 38 6.81 -12.01 5.02
N PRO A 39 7.40 -12.13 6.23
CA PRO A 39 8.64 -11.43 6.57
C PRO A 39 9.87 -11.93 5.81
N LYS A 40 9.92 -13.23 5.49
CA LYS A 40 11.04 -13.88 4.79
C LYS A 40 10.61 -15.22 4.18
N GLY A 41 11.38 -15.67 3.19
CA GLY A 41 11.20 -16.97 2.55
C GLY A 41 11.75 -16.98 1.13
N ALA A 42 11.45 -18.04 0.38
CA ALA A 42 11.87 -18.19 -1.01
C ALA A 42 10.94 -17.39 -1.97
N PHE A 43 11.04 -16.05 -1.92
CA PHE A 43 10.25 -15.12 -2.74
C PHE A 43 11.17 -14.20 -3.54
N THR A 44 11.93 -14.79 -4.46
CA THR A 44 12.89 -14.06 -5.29
C THR A 44 12.22 -12.88 -6.00
N GLY A 45 12.76 -11.67 -5.80
CA GLY A 45 12.26 -10.43 -6.41
C GLY A 45 11.30 -9.62 -5.55
N GLU A 46 10.76 -10.22 -4.47
CA GLU A 46 9.90 -9.51 -3.53
C GLU A 46 10.71 -8.74 -2.46
N ILE A 47 10.09 -7.69 -1.90
CA ILE A 47 10.63 -6.94 -0.76
C ILE A 47 9.67 -7.04 0.43
N SER A 48 10.21 -7.03 1.65
CA SER A 48 9.41 -7.05 2.88
C SER A 48 9.16 -5.65 3.45
N PRO A 49 8.11 -5.44 4.25
CA PRO A 49 7.92 -4.22 5.03
C PRO A 49 9.15 -3.82 5.86
N ALA A 50 9.87 -4.80 6.41
CA ALA A 50 11.09 -4.56 7.18
C ALA A 50 12.20 -3.93 6.32
N MET A 51 12.36 -4.34 5.06
CA MET A 51 13.32 -3.72 4.14
C MET A 51 12.96 -2.27 3.82
N ILE A 52 11.67 -1.95 3.70
CA ILE A 52 11.20 -0.57 3.47
C ILE A 52 11.55 0.31 4.68
N LYS A 53 11.31 -0.20 5.89
CA LYS A 53 11.66 0.50 7.14
C LYS A 53 13.16 0.68 7.34
N ASP A 54 13.96 -0.32 6.96
CA ASP A 54 15.42 -0.26 7.06
C ASP A 54 16.00 0.92 6.27
N VAL A 55 15.36 1.28 5.15
CA VAL A 55 15.68 2.44 4.33
C VAL A 55 15.22 3.77 4.96
N GLY A 56 14.40 3.74 6.02
CA GLY A 56 13.83 4.92 6.66
C GLY A 56 12.53 5.43 6.03
N CYS A 57 11.91 4.62 5.16
CA CYS A 57 10.57 4.89 4.62
C CYS A 57 9.49 4.33 5.56
N ASP A 58 8.33 4.97 5.59
CA ASP A 58 7.28 4.69 6.58
C ASP A 58 5.90 4.43 5.96
N TRP A 59 5.77 4.54 4.63
CA TRP A 59 4.53 4.25 3.90
C TRP A 59 4.69 3.13 2.86
N VAL A 60 3.58 2.50 2.51
CA VAL A 60 3.50 1.58 1.36
C VAL A 60 2.13 1.63 0.69
N ILE A 61 2.10 1.56 -0.63
CA ILE A 61 0.89 1.42 -1.44
C ILE A 61 0.60 -0.07 -1.62
N ILE A 62 -0.62 -0.50 -1.32
CA ILE A 62 -1.03 -1.90 -1.40
C ILE A 62 -2.41 -1.99 -2.08
N GLY A 63 -2.56 -2.95 -2.99
CA GLY A 63 -3.84 -3.18 -3.70
C GLY A 63 -4.09 -2.24 -4.87
N HIS A 64 -3.06 -1.58 -5.42
CA HIS A 64 -3.19 -0.72 -6.60
C HIS A 64 -3.87 -1.47 -7.75
N SER A 65 -4.70 -0.78 -8.54
CA SER A 65 -5.49 -1.39 -9.63
C SER A 65 -4.63 -2.16 -10.62
N GLU A 66 -3.46 -1.64 -10.98
CA GLU A 66 -2.49 -2.33 -11.84
C GLU A 66 -2.05 -3.68 -11.27
N ARG A 67 -1.86 -3.78 -9.94
CA ARG A 67 -1.50 -5.05 -9.28
C ARG A 67 -2.65 -6.04 -9.24
N ARG A 68 -3.88 -5.55 -9.08
CA ARG A 68 -5.09 -6.37 -9.13
C ARG A 68 -5.36 -6.91 -10.54
N THR A 69 -5.25 -6.05 -11.55
CA THR A 69 -5.63 -6.39 -12.94
C THR A 69 -4.51 -7.11 -13.69
N ILE A 70 -3.27 -6.62 -13.62
CA ILE A 70 -2.14 -7.16 -14.39
C ILE A 70 -1.47 -8.32 -13.64
N PHE A 71 -1.30 -8.19 -12.32
CA PHE A 71 -0.61 -9.18 -11.49
C PHE A 71 -1.58 -10.12 -10.72
N ALA A 72 -2.88 -9.99 -10.97
CA ALA A 72 -3.94 -10.84 -10.42
C ALA A 72 -3.94 -10.91 -8.88
N GLU A 73 -3.58 -9.82 -8.19
CA GLU A 73 -3.61 -9.77 -6.73
C GLU A 73 -5.06 -9.72 -6.21
N LYS A 74 -5.47 -10.83 -5.58
CA LYS A 74 -6.82 -11.01 -5.02
C LYS A 74 -6.98 -10.30 -3.68
N ASP A 75 -8.24 -10.06 -3.30
CA ASP A 75 -8.61 -9.36 -2.06
C ASP A 75 -7.94 -9.96 -0.81
N ASP A 76 -7.91 -11.29 -0.69
CA ASP A 76 -7.25 -11.96 0.44
C ASP A 76 -5.74 -11.70 0.49
N LEU A 77 -5.06 -11.72 -0.67
CA LEU A 77 -3.63 -11.44 -0.75
C LEU A 77 -3.34 -9.97 -0.39
N VAL A 78 -4.17 -9.05 -0.86
CA VAL A 78 -4.07 -7.63 -0.50
C VAL A 78 -4.26 -7.47 1.00
N ALA A 79 -5.26 -8.11 1.60
CA ALA A 79 -5.50 -8.07 3.04
C ALA A 79 -4.31 -8.63 3.85
N GLU A 80 -3.73 -9.77 3.44
CA GLU A 80 -2.52 -10.33 4.06
C GLU A 80 -1.34 -9.35 4.01
N LYS A 81 -1.15 -8.66 2.87
CA LYS A 81 -0.10 -7.64 2.72
C LYS A 81 -0.34 -6.41 3.60
N VAL A 82 -1.59 -5.93 3.68
CA VAL A 82 -1.97 -4.80 4.55
C VAL A 82 -1.69 -5.14 6.01
N ALA A 83 -2.13 -6.31 6.47
CA ALA A 83 -1.88 -6.76 7.84
C ALA A 83 -0.37 -6.80 8.15
N HIS A 84 0.42 -7.44 7.29
CA HIS A 84 1.86 -7.55 7.50
C HIS A 84 2.59 -6.20 7.48
N ALA A 85 2.17 -5.25 6.63
CA ALA A 85 2.73 -3.91 6.61
C ALA A 85 2.43 -3.15 7.92
N LEU A 86 1.19 -3.21 8.39
CA LEU A 86 0.76 -2.58 9.65
C LEU A 86 1.46 -3.20 10.87
N GLU A 87 1.55 -4.54 10.93
CA GLU A 87 2.28 -5.28 11.99
C GLU A 87 3.76 -4.90 12.04
N SER A 88 4.36 -4.62 10.88
CA SER A 88 5.74 -4.16 10.77
C SER A 88 5.92 -2.68 11.14
N GLY A 89 4.82 -1.94 11.34
CA GLY A 89 4.81 -0.53 11.71
C GLY A 89 4.96 0.43 10.52
N LEU A 90 4.62 0.00 9.31
CA LEU A 90 4.38 0.92 8.19
C LEU A 90 2.96 1.48 8.27
N LYS A 91 2.77 2.68 7.71
CA LYS A 91 1.47 3.21 7.31
C LYS A 91 1.12 2.70 5.90
N VAL A 92 -0.17 2.58 5.59
CA VAL A 92 -0.62 1.95 4.35
C VAL A 92 -1.56 2.85 3.57
N ILE A 93 -1.28 3.02 2.28
CA ILE A 93 -2.23 3.53 1.29
C ILE A 93 -2.90 2.29 0.68
N ALA A 94 -4.11 1.97 1.15
CA ALA A 94 -4.85 0.78 0.74
C ALA A 94 -5.79 1.13 -0.40
N CYS A 95 -5.46 0.65 -1.61
CA CYS A 95 -6.22 0.97 -2.81
C CYS A 95 -7.42 0.04 -3.02
N ILE A 96 -8.56 0.66 -3.31
CA ILE A 96 -9.79 0.03 -3.76
C ILE A 96 -10.28 0.70 -5.05
N GLY A 97 -11.09 -0.01 -5.82
CA GLY A 97 -11.61 0.49 -7.08
C GLY A 97 -11.96 -0.64 -8.03
N GLU A 98 -12.94 -0.35 -8.86
CA GLU A 98 -13.40 -1.21 -9.94
C GLU A 98 -12.56 -1.05 -11.21
N THR A 99 -12.61 -2.02 -12.10
CA THR A 99 -12.10 -1.87 -13.46
C THR A 99 -13.06 -1.03 -14.32
N LEU A 100 -12.59 -0.59 -15.50
CA LEU A 100 -13.44 0.14 -16.44
C LEU A 100 -14.67 -0.70 -16.83
N GLU A 101 -14.50 -2.00 -17.06
CA GLU A 101 -15.59 -2.91 -17.42
C GLU A 101 -16.59 -3.10 -16.27
N GLU A 102 -16.12 -3.20 -15.03
CA GLU A 102 -16.99 -3.27 -13.86
C GLU A 102 -17.77 -1.97 -13.67
N ARG A 103 -17.15 -0.81 -13.93
CA ARG A 103 -17.81 0.50 -13.90
C ARG A 103 -18.90 0.60 -14.97
N GLU A 104 -18.59 0.22 -16.20
CA GLU A 104 -19.56 0.23 -17.32
C GLU A 104 -20.71 -0.76 -17.08
N ALA A 105 -20.46 -1.85 -16.35
CA ALA A 105 -21.48 -2.80 -15.91
C ALA A 105 -22.26 -2.35 -14.66
N GLY A 106 -21.99 -1.17 -14.11
CA GLY A 106 -22.68 -0.64 -12.93
C GLY A 106 -22.33 -1.33 -11.62
N LYS A 107 -21.14 -1.94 -11.52
CA LYS A 107 -20.70 -2.75 -10.36
C LYS A 107 -19.79 -2.02 -9.38
N THR A 108 -19.57 -0.71 -9.54
CA THR A 108 -18.67 0.09 -8.70
C THR A 108 -18.91 -0.17 -7.20
N GLU A 109 -20.14 -0.02 -6.72
CA GLU A 109 -20.47 -0.21 -5.30
C GLU A 109 -20.21 -1.64 -4.80
N GLU A 110 -20.56 -2.64 -5.61
CA GLU A 110 -20.32 -4.06 -5.28
C GLU A 110 -18.82 -4.32 -5.09
N VAL A 111 -18.00 -3.81 -6.00
CA VAL A 111 -16.56 -4.02 -6.01
C VAL A 111 -15.89 -3.31 -4.85
N VAL A 112 -16.15 -2.01 -4.65
CA VAL A 112 -15.55 -1.26 -3.55
C VAL A 112 -16.00 -1.80 -2.19
N PHE A 113 -17.25 -2.27 -2.07
CA PHE A 113 -17.73 -2.92 -0.86
C PHE A 113 -16.99 -4.24 -0.59
N ARG A 114 -16.86 -5.11 -1.60
CA ARG A 114 -16.14 -6.39 -1.48
C ARG A 114 -14.69 -6.17 -1.05
N GLN A 115 -13.99 -5.26 -1.73
CA GLN A 115 -12.59 -4.97 -1.46
C GLN A 115 -12.39 -4.34 -0.07
N THR A 116 -13.22 -3.36 0.30
CA THR A 116 -13.17 -2.73 1.63
C THR A 116 -13.46 -3.74 2.73
N LYS A 117 -14.46 -4.61 2.54
CA LYS A 117 -14.83 -5.65 3.51
C LYS A 117 -13.68 -6.62 3.77
N ALA A 118 -12.91 -7.00 2.74
CA ALA A 118 -11.74 -7.85 2.89
C ALA A 118 -10.62 -7.19 3.71
N LEU A 119 -10.51 -5.86 3.67
CA LEU A 119 -9.50 -5.11 4.42
C LEU A 119 -9.84 -4.93 5.91
N LEU A 120 -11.13 -4.98 6.29
CA LEU A 120 -11.54 -4.70 7.68
C LEU A 120 -10.79 -5.53 8.74
N PRO A 121 -10.66 -6.87 8.59
CA PRO A 121 -9.94 -7.68 9.58
C PRO A 121 -8.43 -7.40 9.59
N ALA A 122 -7.86 -7.09 8.43
CA ALA A 122 -6.44 -6.80 8.28
C ALA A 122 -6.05 -5.45 8.91
N ILE A 123 -6.93 -4.45 8.83
CA ILE A 123 -6.71 -3.13 9.43
C ILE A 123 -6.99 -3.16 10.94
N GLY A 124 -8.06 -3.85 11.34
CA GLY A 124 -8.49 -3.92 12.74
C GLY A 124 -8.75 -2.52 13.30
N SER A 125 -8.01 -2.15 14.35
CA SER A 125 -8.11 -0.84 15.00
C SER A 125 -7.11 0.20 14.46
N ASN A 126 -6.25 -0.12 13.49
CA ASN A 126 -5.15 0.73 13.04
C ASN A 126 -5.55 1.74 11.95
N TRP A 127 -6.79 2.25 11.98
CA TRP A 127 -7.29 3.20 10.97
C TRP A 127 -6.54 4.53 10.98
N ASP A 128 -5.88 4.88 12.08
CA ASP A 128 -4.97 6.03 12.20
C ASP A 128 -3.72 5.93 11.32
N LYS A 129 -3.40 4.73 10.81
CA LYS A 129 -2.23 4.44 9.97
C LYS A 129 -2.61 4.06 8.54
N VAL A 130 -3.88 4.16 8.17
CA VAL A 130 -4.39 3.75 6.86
C VAL A 130 -5.06 4.92 6.17
N VAL A 131 -4.68 5.13 4.91
CA VAL A 131 -5.44 5.94 3.96
C VAL A 131 -6.09 4.98 2.97
N LEU A 132 -7.42 5.06 2.85
CA LEU A 132 -8.16 4.37 1.80
C LEU A 132 -8.08 5.22 0.54
N ALA A 133 -7.61 4.63 -0.56
CA ALA A 133 -7.40 5.32 -1.84
C ALA A 133 -8.18 4.65 -2.97
#